data_AF-A0A376P323-F1
#
_entry.id   AF-A0A376P323-F1
#
_cell.length_a   1.000
_cell.length_b   1.000
_cell.length_c   1.000
_cell.angle_alpha   90.00
_cell.angle_beta   90.00
_cell.angle_gamma   90.00
#
_symmetry.space_group_name_H-M   'P 1'
#
loop_
_entity.id
_entity.type
_entity.pdbx_description
1 polymer ?
#
loop_
_entity_poly.entity_id
_entity_poly.type
_entity_poly.pdbx_seq_one_letter_code
_entity_poly.pdbx_strand_id
1 'polypeptide(L)' 'MQRSQQTLEQWFEPGTARALDAFIEGMTLHFVTDRKPLSREEILRMVERVAG' A
#
# COMPACT_ATOMS: atom_id res chain seq x y z
N MET A 1 -12.38 1.27 -0.21
CA MET A 1 -11.49 2.44 -0.28
C MET A 1 -11.68 3.42 0.85
N GLN A 2 -12.81 4.14 0.96
CA GLN A 2 -12.94 5.25 1.93
C GLN A 2 -12.59 4.90 3.40
N ARG A 3 -12.97 3.70 3.87
CA ARG A 3 -12.67 3.23 5.24
C ARG A 3 -11.18 2.93 5.49
N SER A 4 -10.47 2.43 4.47
CA SER A 4 -9.04 2.10 4.57
C SER A 4 -8.21 3.38 4.59
N GLN A 5 -8.46 4.29 3.65
CA GLN A 5 -7.87 5.63 3.65
C GLN A 5 -8.14 6.40 4.97
N GLN A 6 -9.39 6.43 5.46
CA GLN A 6 -9.71 7.11 6.75
C GLN A 6 -8.95 6.53 7.94
N THR A 7 -8.63 5.24 7.92
CA THR A 7 -7.84 4.62 8.98
C THR A 7 -6.38 5.07 8.87
N LEU A 8 -5.82 5.08 7.66
CA LEU A 8 -4.45 5.53 7.40
C LEU A 8 -4.25 7.02 7.69
N GLU A 9 -5.27 7.85 7.46
CA GLU A 9 -5.27 9.28 7.78
C GLU A 9 -5.13 9.58 9.29
N GLN A 10 -5.27 8.58 10.17
CA GLN A 10 -4.98 8.73 11.60
C GLN A 10 -3.47 8.80 11.90
N TRP A 11 -2.64 8.36 10.96
CA TRP A 11 -1.19 8.23 11.14
C TRP A 11 -0.36 8.91 10.05
N PHE A 12 -0.97 9.18 8.89
CA PHE A 12 -0.30 9.75 7.72
C PHE A 12 -1.04 10.97 7.19
N GLU A 13 -0.29 11.90 6.61
CA GLU A 13 -0.86 13.02 5.85
C GLU A 13 -1.81 12.50 4.75
N PRO A 14 -2.90 13.22 4.41
CA PRO A 14 -3.92 12.72 3.48
C PRO A 14 -3.38 12.26 2.12
N GLY A 15 -2.32 12.89 1.62
CA GLY A 15 -1.64 12.48 0.39
C GLY A 15 -0.95 11.12 0.51
N THR A 16 -0.21 10.91 1.60
CA THR A 16 0.46 9.65 1.92
C THR A 16 -0.54 8.54 2.20
N ALA A 17 -1.59 8.81 2.98
CA ALA A 17 -2.65 7.86 3.25
C ALA A 17 -3.33 7.36 1.95
N ARG A 18 -3.61 8.27 1.01
CA ARG A 18 -4.15 7.92 -0.31
C ARG A 18 -3.18 7.09 -1.15
N ALA A 19 -1.88 7.43 -1.12
CA ALA A 19 -0.87 6.68 -1.85
C ALA A 19 -0.71 5.26 -1.31
N LEU A 20 -0.72 5.09 0.02
CA LEU A 20 -0.68 3.79 0.68
C LEU A 20 -1.93 2.96 0.38
N ASP A 21 -3.13 3.55 0.42
CA ASP A 21 -4.39 2.85 0.09
C ASP A 21 -4.37 2.31 -1.35
N ALA A 22 -3.95 3.14 -2.31
CA ALA A 22 -3.81 2.75 -3.71
C ALA A 22 -2.73 1.67 -3.93
N PHE A 23 -1.63 1.74 -3.18
CA PHE A 23 -0.57 0.72 -3.22
C PHE A 23 -1.10 -0.64 -2.73
N ILE A 24 -1.85 -0.66 -1.62
CA ILE A 24 -2.45 -1.89 -1.07
C ILE A 24 -3.40 -2.53 -2.09
N GLU A 25 -4.25 -1.73 -2.75
CA GLU A 25 -5.13 -2.24 -3.83
C GLU A 25 -4.33 -2.82 -4.99
N GLY A 26 -3.34 -2.08 -5.51
CA GLY A 26 -2.51 -2.52 -6.63
C GLY A 26 -1.77 -3.82 -6.33
N MET A 27 -1.22 -3.95 -5.12
CA MET A 27 -0.54 -5.16 -4.68
C MET A 27 -1.48 -6.36 -4.55
N THR A 28 -2.72 -6.14 -4.12
CA THR A 28 -3.73 -7.21 -4.05
C THR A 28 -4.08 -7.73 -5.44
N LEU A 29 -4.21 -6.84 -6.43
CA LEU A 29 -4.48 -7.22 -7.82
C LEU A 29 -3.30 -7.99 -8.45
N HIS A 30 -2.06 -7.53 -8.20
CA HIS A 30 -0.86 -8.23 -8.64
C HIS A 30 -0.73 -9.61 -7.99
N PHE A 31 -1.04 -9.75 -6.70
CA PHE A 31 -0.95 -11.05 -6.00
C PHE A 31 -1.84 -12.14 -6.62
N VAL A 32 -3.03 -11.78 -7.12
CA VAL A 32 -3.97 -12.73 -7.73
C VAL A 32 -3.55 -13.13 -9.15
N THR A 33 -2.75 -12.31 -9.84
CA THR A 33 -2.41 -12.49 -11.25
C THR A 33 -0.97 -12.92 -11.48
N ASP A 34 -0.08 -12.69 -10.52
CA ASP A 34 1.36 -12.96 -10.65
C ASP A 34 1.73 -14.40 -10.26
N ARG A 35 2.67 -14.98 -11.01
CA ARG A 35 3.27 -16.28 -10.73
C ARG A 35 4.51 -16.17 -9.84
N LYS A 36 5.00 -14.96 -9.58
CA LYS A 36 6.16 -14.66 -8.73
C LYS A 36 5.82 -13.51 -7.76
N PRO A 37 5.12 -13.79 -6.65
CA PRO A 37 4.78 -12.76 -5.69
C PRO A 37 6.04 -12.12 -5.10
N LEU A 38 5.97 -10.81 -4.83
CA LEU A 38 7.04 -10.09 -4.13
C LEU A 38 7.26 -10.68 -2.74
N SER A 39 8.52 -10.71 -2.32
CA SER A 39 8.88 -11.04 -0.95
C SER A 39 8.38 -9.98 0.02
N ARG A 40 8.20 -10.37 1.28
CA ARG A 40 7.84 -9.44 2.36
C ARG A 40 8.82 -8.27 2.49
N GLU A 41 10.10 -8.53 2.28
CA GLU A 41 11.15 -7.51 2.36
C GLU A 41 11.06 -6.48 1.24
N GLU A 42 10.74 -6.92 0.02
CA GLU A 42 10.50 -6.01 -1.12
C GLU A 42 9.27 -5.16 -0.88
N ILE A 43 8.18 -5.76 -0.37
CA ILE A 43 6.95 -5.02 -0.04
C ILE A 43 7.24 -3.98 1.05
N LEU A 44 7.97 -4.34 2.11
CA LEU A 44 8.32 -3.40 3.18
C LEU A 44 9.08 -2.18 2.64
N ARG A 45 10.12 -2.40 1.82
CA ARG A 45 10.88 -1.29 1.21
C ARG A 45 10.00 -0.37 0.36
N MET A 46 9.00 -0.92 -0.33
CA MET A 46 8.05 -0.14 -1.10
C MET A 46 7.13 0.69 -0.20
N VAL A 47 6.58 0.08 0.86
CA VAL A 47 5.74 0.77 1.85
C VAL A 47 6.50 1.92 2.51
N GLU A 48 7.73 1.69 2.97
CA GLU A 48 8.59 2.73 3.57
C GLU A 48 8.80 3.90 2.60
N ARG A 49 9.07 3.60 1.32
CA ARG A 49 9.28 4.62 0.29
C ARG A 49 8.03 5.43 -0.05
N VAL A 50 6.84 4.83 0.07
CA VAL A 50 5.57 5.53 -0.13
C VAL A 50 5.19 6.35 1.10
N ALA A 51 5.49 5.84 2.30
CA ALA A 51 5.18 6.50 3.56
C ALA A 51 6.06 7.75 3.82
N GLY A 52 7.31 7.75 3.35
CA GLY A 52 8.27 8.84 3.53
C GLY A 52 9.21 8.58 4.69
#